data_AF-A0A955LS62-F1
#
_entry.id   AF-A0A955LS62-F1
#
_cell.length_a   1.000
_cell.length_b   1.000
_cell.length_c   1.000
_cell.angle_alpha   90.00
_cell.angle_beta   90.00
_cell.angle_gamma   90.00
#
_symmetry.space_group_name_H-M   'P 1'
#
loop_
_entity.id
_entity.type
_entity.pdbx_description
1 polymer ?
#
loop_
_entity_poly.entity_id
_entity_poly.type
_entity_poly.pdbx_seq_one_letter_code
_entity_poly.pdbx_strand_id
1 'polypeptide(L)'
;MPKSISEICKIARKALRLSARDPEASEWHRLAKSVGLTSVKLGYYCDAFQMAGESGVRSITCQNRIPDDVRAEAMARINAQLSQKVPPEHRDKIGFMVKCQRARITISEKRPHWKDPSSTICHDICQLRYTAEDDRWHLYWKRGNGEWWPYLAEYEVSTVDDCLDELDRDDLQCFWG
;
A
#
# COMPACT_ATOMS: atom_id res chain seq x y z
N MET A 1 12.14 11.56 19.89
CA MET A 1 12.40 12.08 18.54
C MET A 1 11.94 11.05 17.51
N PRO A 2 11.37 11.45 16.36
CA PRO A 2 11.10 10.53 15.26
C PRO A 2 12.43 9.90 14.81
N LYS A 3 12.42 8.59 14.53
CA LYS A 3 13.62 7.89 14.04
C LYS A 3 13.93 8.31 12.61
N SER A 4 15.21 8.45 12.29
CA SER A 4 15.65 8.66 10.92
C SER A 4 15.36 7.42 10.05
N ILE A 5 15.29 7.63 8.73
CA ILE A 5 15.09 6.54 7.76
C ILE A 5 16.20 5.48 7.89
N SER A 6 17.46 5.92 8.05
CA SER A 6 18.60 5.01 8.23
C SER A 6 18.45 4.14 9.49
N GLU A 7 18.00 4.72 10.60
CA GLU A 7 17.72 3.96 11.83
C GLU A 7 16.60 2.94 11.61
N ILE A 8 15.51 3.34 10.94
CA ILE A 8 14.40 2.43 10.64
C ILE A 8 14.87 1.27 9.77
N CYS A 9 15.65 1.53 8.72
CA CYS A 9 16.21 0.49 7.85
C CYS A 9 17.11 -0.49 8.62
N LYS A 10 17.95 0.01 9.54
CA LYS A 10 18.78 -0.85 10.40
C LYS A 10 17.93 -1.73 11.30
N ILE A 11 16.86 -1.18 11.89
CA ILE A 11 15.92 -1.91 12.74
C ILE A 11 15.17 -2.97 11.94
N ALA A 12 14.62 -2.62 10.78
CA ALA A 12 13.88 -3.53 9.91
C ALA A 12 14.75 -4.69 9.43
N ARG A 13 15.99 -4.40 8.99
CA ARG A 13 16.98 -5.43 8.62
C ARG A 13 17.30 -6.38 9.78
N LYS A 14 17.37 -5.86 11.02
CA LYS A 14 17.56 -6.69 12.21
C LYS A 14 16.33 -7.57 12.46
N ALA A 15 15.13 -7.01 12.35
CA ALA A 15 13.87 -7.71 12.55
C ALA A 15 13.66 -8.86 11.55
N LEU A 16 13.98 -8.66 10.27
CA LEU A 16 13.94 -9.70 9.24
C LEU A 16 14.83 -10.92 9.55
N ARG A 17 15.96 -10.70 10.24
CA ARG A 17 16.84 -11.80 10.66
C ARG A 17 16.30 -12.56 11.87
N LEU A 18 15.45 -11.92 12.67
CA LEU A 18 14.80 -12.53 13.84
C LEU A 18 13.57 -13.33 13.44
N SER A 19 12.76 -12.88 12.49
CA SER A 19 11.51 -13.56 12.12
C SER A 19 11.72 -15.03 11.72
N ALA A 20 12.84 -15.35 11.06
CA ALA A 20 13.20 -16.73 10.71
C ALA A 20 13.79 -17.55 11.87
N ARG A 21 14.14 -16.91 13.00
CA ARG A 21 14.89 -17.51 14.13
C ARG A 21 14.14 -17.48 15.46
N ASP A 22 13.06 -16.71 15.56
CA ASP A 22 12.31 -16.45 16.79
C ASP A 22 10.87 -16.96 16.67
N PRO A 23 10.64 -18.29 16.76
CA PRO A 23 9.32 -18.90 16.56
C PRO A 23 8.29 -18.47 17.61
N GLU A 24 8.73 -18.10 18.81
CA GLU A 24 7.86 -17.60 19.89
C GLU A 24 7.63 -16.07 19.84
N ALA A 25 8.23 -15.37 18.87
CA ALA A 25 8.25 -13.91 18.77
C ALA A 25 8.78 -13.18 20.03
N SER A 26 9.46 -13.87 20.95
CA SER A 26 9.94 -13.30 22.21
C SER A 26 11.06 -12.28 21.99
N GLU A 27 11.95 -12.53 21.03
CA GLU A 27 12.99 -11.59 20.59
C GLU A 27 12.40 -10.42 19.81
N TRP A 28 11.35 -10.67 19.01
CA TRP A 28 10.61 -9.65 18.28
C TRP A 28 10.01 -8.62 19.22
N HIS A 29 9.28 -9.07 20.25
CA HIS A 29 8.69 -8.19 21.25
C HIS A 29 9.74 -7.41 22.03
N ARG A 30 10.86 -8.06 22.40
CA ARG A 30 11.99 -7.40 23.05
C ARG A 30 12.63 -6.34 22.15
N LEU A 31 12.84 -6.65 20.87
CA LEU A 31 13.39 -5.70 19.90
C LEU A 31 12.46 -4.49 19.78
N ALA A 32 11.18 -4.71 19.51
CA ALA A 32 10.18 -3.64 19.38
C ALA A 32 10.20 -2.71 20.61
N LYS A 33 10.15 -3.29 21.82
CA LYS A 33 10.22 -2.53 23.08
C LYS A 33 11.53 -1.75 23.21
N SER A 34 12.69 -2.36 22.90
CA SER A 34 14.01 -1.72 23.02
C SER A 34 14.17 -0.51 22.10
N VAL A 35 13.50 -0.51 20.94
CA VAL A 35 13.54 0.61 20.00
C VAL A 35 12.36 1.56 20.19
N GLY A 36 11.46 1.32 21.15
CA GLY A 36 10.28 2.13 21.41
C GLY A 36 9.22 2.06 20.29
N LEU A 37 9.07 0.89 19.65
CA LEU A 37 8.02 0.61 18.68
C LEU A 37 7.04 -0.44 19.23
N THR A 38 5.81 -0.44 18.72
CA THR A 38 4.90 -1.57 18.90
C THR A 38 5.32 -2.72 17.98
N SER A 39 4.97 -3.96 18.32
CA SER A 39 5.22 -5.12 17.45
C SER A 39 4.61 -4.93 16.06
N VAL A 40 3.42 -4.34 15.99
CA VAL A 40 2.72 -4.01 14.74
C VAL A 40 3.51 -2.99 13.92
N LYS A 41 3.97 -1.90 14.54
CA LYS A 41 4.76 -0.87 13.83
C LYS A 41 6.11 -1.39 13.37
N LEU A 42 6.73 -2.28 14.14
CA LEU A 42 7.94 -2.98 13.73
C LEU A 42 7.68 -3.85 12.49
N GLY A 43 6.59 -4.61 12.48
CA GLY A 43 6.16 -5.41 11.32
C GLY A 43 5.94 -4.55 10.09
N TYR A 44 5.26 -3.41 10.27
CA TYR A 44 4.99 -2.49 9.17
C TYR A 44 6.27 -1.94 8.51
N TYR A 45 7.30 -1.61 9.29
CA TYR A 45 8.61 -1.22 8.74
C TYR A 45 9.39 -2.40 8.16
N CYS A 46 9.23 -3.59 8.75
CA CYS A 46 9.84 -4.81 8.28
C CYS A 46 9.35 -5.15 6.87
N ASP A 47 8.03 -5.19 6.67
CA ASP A 47 7.40 -5.48 5.39
C ASP A 47 7.75 -4.40 4.35
N ALA A 48 7.74 -3.13 4.74
CA ALA A 48 8.10 -2.06 3.82
C ALA A 48 9.57 -2.13 3.39
N PHE A 49 10.46 -2.50 4.31
CA PHE A 49 11.86 -2.72 3.99
C PHE A 49 12.05 -3.99 3.14
N GLN A 50 11.26 -5.04 3.35
CA GLN A 50 11.29 -6.24 2.51
C GLN A 50 10.79 -5.96 1.09
N MET A 51 9.74 -5.15 0.96
CA MET A 51 9.14 -4.75 -0.32
C MET A 51 10.14 -4.02 -1.22
N ALA A 52 10.82 -2.99 -0.70
CA ALA A 52 11.67 -2.13 -1.54
C ALA A 52 12.83 -1.45 -0.78
N GLY A 53 13.32 -2.06 0.30
CA GLY A 53 14.43 -1.54 1.08
C GLY A 53 14.17 -0.14 1.66
N GLU A 54 15.10 0.79 1.42
CA GLU A 54 14.95 2.16 1.90
C GLU A 54 13.76 2.89 1.24
N SER A 55 13.48 2.62 -0.05
CA SER A 55 12.34 3.21 -0.76
C SER A 55 11.02 2.84 -0.11
N GLY A 56 10.86 1.56 0.23
CA GLY A 56 9.64 1.12 0.89
C GLY A 56 9.47 1.77 2.26
N VAL A 57 10.55 1.92 3.04
CA VAL A 57 10.51 2.68 4.30
C VAL A 57 10.13 4.15 4.05
N ARG A 58 10.69 4.80 3.02
CA ARG A 58 10.36 6.17 2.63
C ARG A 58 8.89 6.32 2.26
N SER A 59 8.29 5.36 1.58
CA SER A 59 6.86 5.41 1.23
C SER A 59 5.91 5.43 2.45
N ILE A 60 6.41 5.07 3.63
CA ILE A 60 5.68 5.25 4.90
C ILE A 60 5.88 6.66 5.45
N THR A 61 7.14 7.11 5.52
CA THR A 61 7.55 8.29 6.30
C THR A 61 7.49 9.59 5.50
N CYS A 62 7.90 9.54 4.23
CA CYS A 62 7.89 10.66 3.30
C CYS A 62 6.48 10.77 2.70
N GLN A 63 5.84 11.92 2.90
CA GLN A 63 4.53 12.23 2.32
C GLN A 63 4.63 13.52 1.50
N ASN A 64 5.73 13.67 0.76
CA ASN A 64 5.87 14.78 -0.17
C ASN A 64 4.79 14.67 -1.25
N ARG A 65 4.37 15.81 -1.81
CA ARG A 65 3.38 15.78 -2.89
C ARG A 65 4.03 15.12 -4.12
N ILE A 66 3.30 14.24 -4.79
CA ILE A 66 3.72 13.71 -6.11
C ILE A 66 3.87 14.88 -7.09
N PRO A 67 4.96 14.96 -7.87
CA PRO A 67 5.09 15.92 -8.96
C PRO A 67 3.85 15.92 -9.86
N ASP A 68 3.46 17.09 -10.37
CA ASP A 68 2.16 17.25 -11.02
C ASP A 68 2.03 16.46 -12.34
N ASP A 69 3.13 16.34 -13.08
CA ASP A 69 3.30 15.52 -14.28
C ASP A 69 3.19 14.03 -13.96
N VAL A 70 3.99 13.55 -13.00
CA VAL A 70 3.99 12.15 -12.53
C VAL A 70 2.59 11.76 -12.00
N ARG A 71 1.95 12.66 -11.25
CA ARG A 71 0.58 12.45 -10.76
C ARG A 71 -0.41 12.38 -11.91
N ALA A 72 -0.34 13.29 -12.88
CA ALA A 72 -1.28 13.32 -14.00
C ALA A 72 -1.19 12.03 -14.83
N GLU A 73 0.03 11.57 -15.10
CA GLU A 73 0.30 10.32 -15.80
C GLU A 73 -0.24 9.11 -15.03
N ALA A 74 0.09 8.99 -13.74
CA ALA A 74 -0.40 7.90 -12.89
C ALA A 74 -1.93 7.86 -12.84
N MET A 75 -2.57 9.01 -12.65
CA MET A 75 -4.04 9.12 -12.63
C MET A 75 -4.65 8.73 -13.98
N ALA A 76 -4.02 9.10 -15.11
CA ALA A 76 -4.51 8.72 -16.44
C ALA A 76 -4.46 7.21 -16.65
N ARG A 77 -3.34 6.56 -16.31
CA ARG A 77 -3.15 5.10 -16.42
C ARG A 77 -4.15 4.35 -15.55
N ILE A 78 -4.27 4.73 -14.28
CA ILE A 78 -5.22 4.13 -13.33
C ILE A 78 -6.65 4.25 -13.85
N ASN A 79 -7.09 5.46 -14.25
CA ASN A 79 -8.46 5.66 -14.73
C ASN A 79 -8.74 4.89 -16.03
N ALA A 80 -7.75 4.80 -16.94
CA ALA A 80 -7.88 4.04 -18.18
C ALA A 80 -8.18 2.56 -17.89
N GLN A 81 -7.41 1.91 -17.00
CA GLN A 81 -7.64 0.51 -16.64
C GLN A 81 -8.95 0.30 -15.88
N LEU A 82 -9.25 1.14 -14.89
CA LEU A 82 -10.48 1.02 -14.10
C LEU A 82 -11.75 1.16 -14.96
N SER A 83 -11.72 2.00 -16.01
CA SER A 83 -12.85 2.18 -16.93
C SER A 83 -13.21 0.92 -17.73
N GLN A 84 -12.25 0.01 -17.90
CA GLN A 84 -12.45 -1.27 -18.61
C GLN A 84 -13.06 -2.34 -17.71
N LYS A 85 -12.95 -2.19 -16.38
CA LYS A 85 -13.45 -3.17 -15.40
C LYS A 85 -14.95 -3.10 -15.15
N VAL A 86 -15.62 -1.97 -15.46
CA VAL A 86 -17.06 -1.81 -15.23
C VAL A 86 -17.84 -2.08 -16.52
N PRO A 87 -18.68 -3.13 -16.58
CA PRO A 87 -19.56 -3.39 -17.71
C PRO A 87 -20.44 -2.17 -18.02
N PRO A 88 -20.66 -1.82 -19.30
CA PRO A 88 -21.44 -0.64 -19.68
C PRO A 88 -22.80 -0.51 -18.97
N GLU A 89 -23.49 -1.64 -18.75
CA GLU A 89 -24.77 -1.77 -18.08
C GLU A 89 -24.76 -1.52 -16.56
N HIS A 90 -23.58 -1.37 -15.97
CA HIS A 90 -23.38 -1.17 -14.53
C HIS A 90 -22.67 0.14 -14.18
N ARG A 91 -22.24 0.92 -15.17
CA ARG A 91 -21.52 2.20 -14.96
C ARG A 91 -22.35 3.27 -14.24
N ASP A 92 -23.67 3.15 -14.25
CA ASP A 92 -24.60 4.02 -13.52
C ASP A 92 -24.70 3.68 -12.03
N LYS A 93 -24.31 2.46 -11.63
CA LYS A 93 -24.48 1.93 -10.27
C LYS A 93 -23.16 1.71 -9.55
N ILE A 94 -22.20 1.12 -10.25
CA ILE A 94 -20.89 0.75 -9.73
C ILE A 94 -19.84 1.57 -10.46
N GLY A 95 -18.83 2.01 -9.72
CA GLY A 95 -17.71 2.73 -10.30
C GLY A 95 -16.52 2.70 -9.38
N PHE A 96 -15.53 3.52 -9.72
CA PHE A 96 -14.33 3.68 -8.93
C PHE A 96 -14.15 5.13 -8.52
N MET A 97 -13.60 5.32 -7.32
CA MET A 97 -13.10 6.60 -6.85
C MET A 97 -11.59 6.51 -6.73
N VAL A 98 -10.89 7.43 -7.40
CA VAL A 98 -9.44 7.54 -7.33
C VAL A 98 -9.09 8.85 -6.65
N LYS A 99 -8.46 8.80 -5.48
CA LYS A 99 -8.13 9.98 -4.68
C LYS A 99 -6.63 10.08 -4.46
N CYS A 100 -6.04 11.17 -4.94
CA CYS A 100 -4.66 11.52 -4.64
C CYS A 100 -4.59 12.42 -3.39
N GLN A 101 -3.75 12.04 -2.42
CA GLN A 101 -3.40 12.86 -1.27
C GLN A 101 -1.90 12.74 -0.98
N ARG A 102 -1.17 13.87 -1.02
CA ARG A 102 0.28 13.91 -0.81
C ARG A 102 1.01 12.95 -1.78
N ALA A 103 1.68 11.92 -1.27
CA ALA A 103 2.43 10.89 -2.00
C ALA A 103 1.60 9.63 -2.31
N ARG A 104 0.26 9.69 -2.14
CA ARG A 104 -0.58 8.50 -2.12
C ARG A 104 -1.76 8.64 -3.05
N ILE A 105 -2.06 7.58 -3.79
CA ILE A 105 -3.29 7.44 -4.57
C ILE A 105 -4.05 6.26 -4.00
N THR A 106 -5.24 6.51 -3.47
CA THR A 106 -6.16 5.46 -3.01
C THR A 106 -7.17 5.17 -4.12
N ILE A 107 -7.36 3.89 -4.42
CA ILE A 107 -8.41 3.39 -5.31
C ILE A 107 -9.49 2.74 -4.44
N SER A 108 -10.73 3.14 -4.64
CA SER A 108 -11.88 2.60 -3.92
C SER A 108 -13.00 2.21 -4.90
N GLU A 109 -13.65 1.07 -4.67
CA GLU A 109 -14.92 0.72 -5.32
C GLU A 109 -16.02 1.60 -4.75
N LYS A 110 -16.86 2.16 -5.61
CA LYS A 110 -18.09 2.86 -5.25
C LYS A 110 -19.27 2.00 -5.69
N ARG A 111 -20.15 1.66 -4.76
CA ARG A 111 -21.36 0.85 -5.04
C ARG A 111 -22.53 1.25 -4.15
N PRO A 112 -23.78 0.92 -4.54
CA PRO A 112 -24.94 1.10 -3.68
C PRO A 112 -24.84 0.18 -2.46
N HIS A 113 -25.34 0.64 -1.31
CA HIS A 113 -25.41 -0.19 -0.11
C HIS A 113 -26.44 -1.30 -0.31
N TRP A 114 -26.08 -2.54 0.05
CA TRP A 114 -26.91 -3.71 -0.25
C TRP A 114 -28.29 -3.69 0.43
N LYS A 115 -28.42 -3.09 1.63
CA LYS A 115 -29.71 -2.88 2.31
C LYS A 115 -30.47 -1.65 1.84
N ASP A 116 -29.75 -0.63 1.38
CA ASP A 116 -30.33 0.67 1.03
C ASP A 116 -29.66 1.17 -0.24
N PRO A 117 -30.20 0.82 -1.41
CA PRO A 117 -29.62 1.21 -2.69
C PRO A 117 -29.61 2.72 -2.94
N SER A 118 -30.31 3.52 -2.13
CA SER A 118 -30.24 4.98 -2.20
C SER A 118 -28.96 5.55 -1.56
N SER A 119 -28.32 4.78 -0.68
CA SER A 119 -27.04 5.09 -0.06
C SER A 119 -25.89 4.50 -0.86
N THR A 120 -24.80 5.26 -1.00
CA THR A 120 -23.56 4.81 -1.65
C THR A 120 -22.50 4.52 -0.61
N ILE A 121 -21.85 3.35 -0.71
CA ILE A 121 -20.65 3.02 0.06
C ILE A 121 -19.40 3.00 -0.82
N CYS A 122 -18.27 3.28 -0.19
CA CYS A 122 -16.95 3.20 -0.79
C CYS A 122 -16.11 2.16 -0.06
N HIS A 123 -15.54 1.20 -0.80
CA HIS A 123 -14.64 0.19 -0.29
C HIS A 123 -13.25 0.45 -0.84
N ASP A 124 -12.30 0.73 0.05
CA ASP A 124 -10.90 0.89 -0.35
C ASP A 124 -10.33 -0.43 -0.84
N ILE A 125 -9.78 -0.43 -2.05
CA ILE A 125 -9.22 -1.60 -2.73
C ILE A 125 -7.72 -1.65 -2.45
N CYS A 126 -7.00 -0.63 -2.91
CA CYS A 126 -5.56 -0.54 -2.80
C CYS A 126 -5.12 0.92 -2.63
N GLN A 127 -3.85 1.08 -2.24
CA GLN A 127 -3.20 2.37 -2.20
C GLN A 127 -1.84 2.27 -2.88
N LEU A 128 -1.62 3.12 -3.86
CA LEU A 128 -0.31 3.32 -4.48
C LEU A 128 0.41 4.42 -3.71
N ARG A 129 1.69 4.21 -3.41
CA ARG A 129 2.55 5.19 -2.73
C ARG A 129 3.80 5.48 -3.53
N TYR A 130 4.10 6.76 -3.66
CA TYR A 130 5.21 7.26 -4.45
C TYR A 130 6.38 7.70 -3.55
N THR A 131 7.58 7.24 -3.86
CA THR A 131 8.83 7.70 -3.25
C THR A 131 9.56 8.58 -4.26
N ALA A 132 9.68 9.87 -3.96
CA ALA A 132 10.19 10.86 -4.92
C ALA A 132 11.72 10.80 -5.08
N GLU A 133 12.41 10.26 -4.08
CA GLU A 133 13.88 10.19 -4.06
C GLU A 133 14.44 9.23 -5.11
N ASP A 134 13.66 8.25 -5.56
CA ASP A 134 14.05 7.25 -6.56
C ASP A 134 12.98 6.97 -7.61
N ASP A 135 11.92 7.79 -7.67
CA ASP A 135 10.82 7.70 -8.65
C ASP A 135 10.11 6.33 -8.65
N ARG A 136 9.94 5.74 -7.46
CA ARG A 136 9.34 4.41 -7.31
C ARG A 136 7.92 4.46 -6.77
N TRP A 137 7.09 3.58 -7.30
CA TRP A 137 5.74 3.29 -6.84
C TRP A 137 5.69 1.99 -6.06
N HIS A 138 4.81 1.97 -5.06
CA HIS A 138 4.66 0.85 -4.14
C HIS A 138 3.19 0.54 -3.92
N LEU A 139 2.85 -0.74 -3.95
CA LEU A 139 1.49 -1.21 -3.76
C LEU A 139 1.21 -1.50 -2.28
N TYR A 140 0.07 -1.02 -1.79
CA TYR A 140 -0.43 -1.28 -0.45
C TYR A 140 -1.84 -1.86 -0.53
N TRP A 141 -2.10 -2.81 0.35
CA TRP A 141 -3.40 -3.45 0.54
C TRP A 141 -3.93 -3.13 1.93
N LYS A 142 -5.25 -3.25 2.11
CA LYS A 142 -5.91 -2.97 3.38
C LYS A 142 -6.15 -4.28 4.12
N ARG A 143 -5.55 -4.44 5.30
CA ARG A 143 -5.78 -5.62 6.15
C ARG A 143 -7.17 -5.54 6.79
N GLY A 144 -7.67 -6.66 7.32
CA GLY A 144 -8.98 -6.74 8.00
C GLY A 144 -9.13 -5.81 9.22
N ASN A 145 -8.02 -5.32 9.78
CA ASN A 145 -8.04 -4.29 10.84
C ASN A 145 -8.23 -2.85 10.30
N GLY A 146 -8.35 -2.67 8.98
CA GLY A 146 -8.52 -1.38 8.31
C GLY A 146 -7.23 -0.62 8.05
N GLU A 147 -6.06 -1.16 8.41
CA GLU A 147 -4.77 -0.51 8.18
C GLU A 147 -4.16 -0.87 6.82
N TRP A 148 -3.45 0.08 6.23
CA TRP A 148 -2.69 -0.11 4.99
C TRP A 148 -1.36 -0.79 5.26
N TRP A 149 -1.12 -1.94 4.62
CA TRP A 149 0.11 -2.71 4.70
C TRP A 149 0.82 -2.77 3.35
N PRO A 150 2.16 -2.86 3.31
CA PRO A 150 2.89 -3.07 2.06
C PRO A 150 2.45 -4.40 1.46
N TYR A 151 2.27 -4.43 0.15
CA TYR A 151 2.02 -5.66 -0.58
C TYR A 151 3.36 -6.28 -0.97
N LEU A 152 3.62 -7.51 -0.53
CA LEU A 152 4.86 -8.23 -0.80
C LEU A 152 4.65 -9.13 -2.02
N ALA A 153 4.79 -8.56 -3.21
CA ALA A 153 4.72 -9.30 -4.47
C ALA A 153 5.92 -10.25 -4.64
N GLU A 154 5.76 -11.27 -5.48
CA GLU A 154 6.85 -12.19 -5.85
C GLU A 154 7.90 -11.52 -6.76
N TYR A 155 7.47 -10.51 -7.52
CA TYR A 155 8.31 -9.73 -8.44
C TYR A 155 8.46 -8.29 -7.94
N GLU A 156 9.47 -7.58 -8.47
CA GLU A 156 9.68 -6.18 -8.12
C GLU A 156 8.53 -5.31 -8.63
N VAL A 157 7.91 -4.55 -7.74
CA VAL A 157 6.88 -3.54 -8.05
C VAL A 157 7.47 -2.17 -7.82
N SER A 158 7.66 -1.42 -8.91
CA SER A 158 8.36 -0.12 -8.88
C SER A 158 7.70 0.96 -9.73
N THR A 159 6.78 0.60 -10.63
CA THR A 159 6.04 1.53 -11.49
C THR A 159 4.54 1.50 -11.20
N VAL A 160 3.80 2.48 -11.74
CA VAL A 160 2.33 2.47 -11.70
C VAL A 160 1.78 1.25 -12.44
N ASP A 161 2.39 0.89 -13.58
CA ASP A 161 1.98 -0.29 -14.35
C ASP A 161 2.21 -1.58 -13.57
N ASP A 162 3.36 -1.73 -12.90
CA ASP A 162 3.61 -2.91 -12.05
C ASP A 162 2.53 -3.03 -10.96
N CYS A 163 2.18 -1.92 -10.32
CA CYS A 163 1.14 -1.88 -9.30
C CYS A 163 -0.23 -2.29 -9.87
N LEU A 164 -0.52 -1.83 -11.09
CA LEU A 164 -1.77 -2.08 -11.81
C LEU A 164 -1.87 -3.51 -12.33
N ASP A 165 -0.75 -4.12 -12.72
CA ASP A 165 -0.67 -5.52 -13.13
C ASP A 165 -0.88 -6.44 -11.93
N GLU A 166 -0.24 -6.17 -10.79
CA GLU A 166 -0.47 -6.92 -9.54
C GLU A 166 -1.93 -6.79 -9.07
N LEU A 167 -2.49 -5.57 -9.20
CA LEU A 167 -3.89 -5.34 -8.91
C LEU A 167 -4.81 -6.14 -9.85
N ASP A 168 -4.46 -6.31 -11.13
CA ASP A 168 -5.28 -7.07 -12.07
C ASP A 168 -5.20 -8.59 -11.84
N ARG A 169 -3.99 -9.09 -11.56
CA ARG A 169 -3.77 -10.51 -11.27
C ARG A 169 -4.47 -10.91 -9.97
N ASP A 170 -4.26 -10.14 -8.90
CA ASP A 170 -4.81 -10.37 -7.55
C ASP A 170 -4.79 -11.85 -7.11
N ASP A 171 -3.68 -12.56 -7.37
CA ASP A 171 -3.56 -14.01 -7.14
C ASP A 171 -3.79 -14.39 -5.67
N LEU A 172 -3.51 -13.45 -4.75
CA LEU A 172 -3.69 -13.60 -3.31
C LEU A 172 -5.06 -13.12 -2.80
N GLN A 173 -5.97 -12.69 -3.69
CA GLN A 173 -7.32 -12.20 -3.36
C GLN A 173 -7.31 -11.10 -2.28
N CYS A 174 -6.33 -10.22 -2.36
CA CYS A 174 -6.07 -9.16 -1.39
C CYS A 174 -6.81 -7.86 -1.73
N PHE A 175 -7.28 -7.69 -2.98
CA PHE A 175 -7.80 -6.42 -3.47
C PHE A 175 -9.30 -6.47 -3.81
N TRP A 176 -9.74 -7.49 -4.56
CA TRP A 176 -11.08 -7.49 -5.14
C TRP A 176 -12.16 -8.19 -4.32
N GLY A 177 -11.79 -9.01 -3.32
CA GLY A 177 -12.69 -9.53 -2.29
C GLY A 177 -13.92 -10.29 -2.79
#